data_AF-A0A379SQ17-F1
#
_entry.id   AF-A0A379SQ17-F1
#
_cell.length_a   1.000
_cell.length_b   1.000
_cell.length_c   1.000
_cell.angle_alpha   90.00
_cell.angle_beta   90.00
_cell.angle_gamma   90.00
#
_symmetry.space_group_name_H-M   'P 1'
#
loop_
_entity.id
_entity.type
_entity.pdbx_description
1 polymer ?
#
loop_
_entity_poly.entity_id
_entity_poly.type
_entity_poly.pdbx_seq_one_letter_code
_entity_poly.pdbx_strand_id
1 'polypeptide(L)' 'MKEVVIVGALRTPIGCFQGTLARHSAVELGSMVVKALIDRTAWMLMLSTRSSSVRC' A
#
# COMPACT_ATOMS: atom_id res chain seq x y z
N MET A 1 26.95 2.81 0.19
CA MET A 1 25.74 2.48 0.97
C MET A 1 24.54 2.98 0.17
N LYS A 2 23.41 2.23 0.11
CA LYS A 2 22.20 2.66 -0.60
C LYS A 2 21.15 3.11 0.42
N GLU A 3 20.48 4.22 0.16
CA GLU A 3 19.39 4.73 1.00
C GLU A 3 18.17 3.82 0.84
N VAL A 4 17.66 3.32 1.97
CA VAL A 4 16.46 2.48 2.02
C VAL A 4 15.38 3.28 2.73
N VAL A 5 14.29 3.57 2.00
CA VAL A 5 13.16 4.35 2.50
C VAL A 5 11.86 3.58 2.41
N ILE A 6 10.97 3.77 3.39
CA ILE A 6 9.62 3.19 3.39
C ILE A 6 8.69 4.22 2.73
N VAL A 7 8.15 3.87 1.55
CA VAL A 7 7.32 4.77 0.73
C VAL A 7 5.84 4.77 1.17
N GLY A 8 5.41 3.74 1.88
CA GLY A 8 4.06 3.64 2.41
C GLY A 8 3.83 2.35 3.21
N ALA A 9 2.80 2.35 4.05
CA ALA A 9 2.38 1.20 4.84
C ALA A 9 0.85 1.06 4.81
N LEU A 10 0.36 -0.14 4.51
CA LEU A 10 -1.06 -0.49 4.54
C LEU A 10 -1.28 -1.78 5.33
N ARG A 11 -2.49 -1.93 5.88
CA ARG A 11 -2.93 -3.13 6.59
C ARG A 11 -4.37 -3.47 6.23
N THR A 12 -4.74 -4.74 6.32
CA THR A 12 -6.14 -5.15 6.38
C THR A 12 -6.74 -4.83 7.76
N PRO A 13 -8.07 -4.66 7.87
CA PRO A 13 -8.73 -4.70 9.17
C PRO A 13 -8.53 -6.06 9.83
N ILE A 14 -8.54 -6.08 11.16
CA ILE A 14 -8.40 -7.32 11.93
C ILE A 14 -9.79 -7.93 12.08
N GLY A 15 -9.97 -9.13 11.55
CA GLY A 15 -11.22 -9.89 11.66
C GLY A 15 -11.26 -10.71 12.95
N CYS A 16 -12.44 -10.82 13.55
CA CYS A 16 -12.69 -11.81 14.60
C CYS A 16 -12.79 -13.22 14.01
N PHE A 17 -12.53 -14.25 14.82
CA PHE A 17 -12.71 -15.64 14.43
C PHE A 17 -14.14 -15.89 13.93
N GLN A 18 -14.27 -16.51 12.76
CA GLN A 18 -15.54 -16.69 12.04
C GLN A 18 -16.33 -15.38 11.73
N GLY A 19 -15.68 -14.22 11.74
CA GLY A 19 -16.28 -12.94 11.38
C GLY A 19 -16.30 -12.68 9.86
N THR A 20 -16.41 -11.40 9.48
CA THR A 20 -16.55 -10.96 8.08
C THR A 20 -15.38 -11.39 7.18
N LEU A 21 -14.17 -11.52 7.72
CA LEU A 21 -12.98 -11.93 6.97
C LEU A 21 -12.77 -13.45 6.92
N ALA A 22 -13.62 -14.25 7.56
CA ALA A 22 -13.45 -15.70 7.63
C ALA A 22 -13.61 -16.42 6.29
N ARG A 23 -14.28 -15.77 5.33
CA ARG A 23 -14.45 -16.28 3.95
C ARG A 23 -13.27 -15.96 3.04
N HIS A 24 -12.35 -15.10 3.47
CA HIS A 24 -11.18 -14.70 2.70
C HIS A 24 -9.95 -15.45 3.18
N SER A 25 -9.23 -16.05 2.24
CA SER A 25 -7.94 -16.68 2.53
C SER A 25 -6.87 -15.65 2.86
N ALA A 26 -5.83 -16.07 3.60
CA ALA A 26 -4.70 -15.20 3.93
C ALA A 26 -4.01 -14.63 2.66
N VAL A 27 -3.98 -15.41 1.58
CA VAL A 27 -3.39 -14.99 0.30
C VAL A 27 -4.22 -13.87 -0.35
N GLU A 28 -5.55 -13.99 -0.34
CA GLU A 28 -6.43 -12.94 -0.88
C GLU A 28 -6.29 -11.63 -0.10
N LEU A 29 -6.25 -11.71 1.24
CA LEU A 29 -6.02 -10.56 2.11
C LEU A 29 -4.67 -9.89 1.83
N GLY A 30 -3.60 -10.67 1.65
CA GLY A 30 -2.29 -10.15 1.26
C GLY A 30 -2.30 -9.49 -0.12
N SER A 31 -2.93 -10.14 -1.10
CA SER A 31 -3.02 -9.62 -2.48
C SER A 31 -3.79 -8.31 -2.57
N MET A 32 -4.85 -8.14 -1.75
CA MET A 32 -5.61 -6.89 -1.66
C MET A 32 -4.73 -5.75 -1.11
N VAL A 33 -3.94 -6.01 -0.08
CA VAL A 33 -3.04 -4.99 0.50
C VAL A 33 -1.97 -4.57 -0.50
N VAL A 34 -1.37 -5.51 -1.22
CA VAL A 34 -0.32 -5.21 -2.22
C VAL A 34 -0.89 -4.36 -3.35
N LYS A 35 -2.07 -4.73 -3.89
CA LYS A 35 -2.75 -3.93 -4.93
C LYS A 35 -3.03 -2.51 -4.45
N ALA A 36 -3.63 -2.37 -3.26
CA ALA A 36 -3.95 -1.06 -2.69
C ALA A 36 -2.69 -0.22 -2.38
N LEU A 37 -1.59 -0.87 -1.97
CA LEU A 37 -0.30 -0.20 -1.75
C LEU A 37 0.24 0.38 -3.05
N ILE A 38 0.27 -0.42 -4.12
CA ILE A 38 0.72 0.01 -5.44
C ILE A 38 -0.18 1.15 -5.94
N ASP A 39 -1.50 1.03 -5.84
CA ASP A 39 -2.41 2.09 -6.27
C ASP A 39 -2.17 3.40 -5.50
N ARG A 40 -1.96 3.36 -4.18
CA ARG A 40 -1.65 4.60 -3.44
C ARG A 40 -0.29 5.18 -3.77
N THR A 41 0.73 4.34 -3.88
CA THR A 41 2.12 4.79 -4.03
C THR A 41 2.47 5.15 -5.48
N ALA A 42 1.90 4.48 -6.47
CA ALA A 42 2.11 4.76 -7.88
C ALA A 42 1.63 6.18 -8.23
N TRP A 43 0.45 6.57 -7.75
CA TRP A 43 -0.06 7.93 -7.92
C TRP A 43 0.80 8.97 -7.18
N MET A 44 1.27 8.65 -5.97
CA MET A 44 2.10 9.54 -5.17
C MET A 44 3.50 9.76 -5.79
N LEU A 45 4.13 8.73 -6.35
CA LEU A 45 5.41 8.85 -7.06
C LEU A 45 5.30 9.62 -8.37
N MET A 46 4.18 9.50 -9.07
CA MET A 46 3.92 10.24 -10.31
C MET A 46 3.68 11.75 -10.03
N LEU A 47 3.07 12.07 -8.89
CA LEU A 47 2.90 13.45 -8.43
C LEU A 47 4.19 14.02 -7.81
N SER A 48 4.99 13.22 -7.13
CA SER A 48 6.25 13.68 -6.52
C SER A 48 7.31 14.01 -7.57
N THR A 49 7.42 13.22 -8.64
CA THR A 49 8.29 13.53 -9.79
C THR A 49 7.86 14.79 -10.55
N ARG A 50 6.56 15.13 -10.56
CA ARG A 50 6.08 16.43 -11.05
C ARG A 50 6.33 17.58 -10.08
N SER A 51 6.28 17.35 -8.76
CA SER A 51 6.47 18.40 -7.75
C SER A 51 7.95 18.76 -7.53
N SER A 52 8.91 17.90 -7.88
CA SER A 52 10.34 18.22 -7.81
C SER A 52 10.80 19.21 -8.90
N SER A 53 10.00 19.42 -9.96
CA SER A 53 10.31 20.40 -11.01
C SER A 53 9.66 21.78 -10.81
N VAL A 54 8.82 21.96 -9.79
CA VAL A 54 8.12 23.25 -9.50
C VAL A 54 8.41 23.76 -8.08
N ARG A 55 9.52 23.32 -7.48
CA ARG A 55 10.07 23.86 -6.22
C ARG A 55 11.46 24.49 -6.42
N CYS A 56 11.62 25.19 -7.54
CA CYS A 56 12.66 26.21 -7.73
C CYS A 56 11.96 27.53 -8.07
#